data_AF-A0A921F4V0-F1
#
_entry.id   AF-A0A921F4V0-F1
#
_cell.length_a   1.000
_cell.length_b   1.000
_cell.length_c   1.000
_cell.angle_alpha   90.00
_cell.angle_beta   90.00
_cell.angle_gamma   90.00
#
_symmetry.space_group_name_H-M   'P 1'
#
loop_
_entity.id
_entity.type
_entity.pdbx_description
1 polymer ?
#
loop_
_entity_poly.entity_id
_entity_poly.type
_entity_poly.pdbx_seq_one_letter_code
_entity_poly.pdbx_strand_id
1 'polypeptide(L)'
;MLLKRGAVLIALFVSSVLSASACSVVQEGAYLSSQEAITDGTSATPEKQRYATNYIWHKSDGFDPTSSLGTFVRAYVESMLRMLMDGGKSALFPGAEDATKFDTALLERVAIDHPVGPSGRRGAKDLHVLAVNETDSGSEVIVCEDPSGVAEKIGNGQWQARGTETHTRVRISRLVIDNVGDSPPSNVVGTAQYPPESVFGDWKALEYQPMLGLDSAEGRGIDFESRCLVEIGKERTPSSASDPIVPEPPVEAPSPVPGWPEGEPN
;
A
#
# COMPACT_ATOMS: atom_id res chain seq x y z
N MET A 1 34.88 60.78 23.93
CA MET A 1 34.16 60.97 25.20
C MET A 1 33.78 59.60 25.76
N LEU A 2 34.40 59.26 26.89
CA LEU A 2 33.97 58.32 27.94
C LEU A 2 33.46 56.92 27.59
N LEU A 3 34.42 55.97 27.61
CA LEU A 3 34.23 54.64 28.20
C LEU A 3 33.70 54.77 29.65
N LYS A 4 32.70 53.96 30.02
CA LYS A 4 32.45 53.61 31.42
C LYS A 4 32.19 52.11 31.58
N ARG A 5 33.12 51.50 32.32
CA ARG A 5 33.08 50.17 32.92
C ARG A 5 31.92 50.10 33.94
N GLY A 6 31.29 48.94 34.07
CA GLY A 6 30.28 48.70 35.12
C GLY A 6 30.03 47.21 35.35
N ALA A 7 30.84 46.64 36.24
CA ALA A 7 30.63 45.50 37.13
C ALA A 7 29.68 44.34 36.74
N VAL A 8 30.29 43.16 36.68
CA VAL A 8 29.71 41.82 36.83
C VAL A 8 29.02 41.66 38.20
N LEU A 9 27.82 41.11 38.22
CA LEU A 9 27.27 40.38 39.36
C LEU A 9 26.57 39.12 38.86
N ILE A 10 27.23 38.00 39.13
CA ILE A 10 26.78 36.63 38.89
C ILE A 10 25.76 36.29 39.98
N ALA A 11 24.54 35.95 39.58
CA ALA A 11 23.57 35.29 40.44
C ALA A 11 23.18 33.96 39.77
N LEU A 12 23.87 32.89 40.20
CA LEU A 12 23.55 31.50 39.88
C LEU A 12 22.29 31.11 40.66
N PHE A 13 21.15 31.04 39.99
CA PHE A 13 19.99 30.31 40.52
C PHE A 13 20.07 28.86 40.05
N VAL A 14 20.60 28.02 40.95
CA VAL A 14 20.51 26.56 40.89
C VAL A 14 19.05 26.19 41.11
N SER A 15 18.33 25.83 40.04
CA SER A 15 17.03 25.17 40.15
C SER A 15 17.24 23.66 40.12
N SER A 16 16.95 23.05 41.27
CA SER A 16 17.06 21.63 41.55
C SER A 16 16.24 20.79 40.58
N VAL A 17 16.90 19.81 39.98
CA VAL A 17 16.30 18.69 39.26
C VAL A 17 15.56 17.81 40.28
N LEU A 18 14.22 17.78 40.21
CA LEU A 18 13.44 16.70 40.83
C LEU A 18 13.27 15.58 39.80
N SER A 19 14.18 14.60 39.84
CA SER A 19 14.02 13.33 39.15
C SER A 19 12.98 12.50 39.91
N ALA A 20 11.77 12.40 39.38
CA ALA A 20 10.82 11.37 39.79
C ALA A 20 11.20 10.06 39.09
N SER A 21 11.92 9.20 39.80
CA SER A 21 12.14 7.80 39.43
C SER A 21 10.83 7.02 39.59
N ALA A 22 10.03 6.93 38.53
CA ALA A 22 8.95 5.95 38.46
C ALA A 22 9.53 4.60 38.07
N CYS A 23 9.86 3.79 39.09
CA CYS A 23 10.08 2.35 38.92
C CYS A 23 8.75 1.72 38.46
N SER A 24 8.63 1.51 37.15
CA SER A 24 7.57 0.67 36.62
C SER A 24 8.05 -0.77 36.72
N VAL A 25 7.44 -1.51 37.65
CA VAL A 25 7.57 -2.96 37.78
C VAL A 25 7.27 -3.59 36.41
N VAL A 26 8.30 -4.17 35.80
CA VAL A 26 8.14 -5.06 34.65
C VAL A 26 7.49 -6.33 35.20
N GLN A 27 6.17 -6.40 35.08
CA GLN A 27 5.42 -7.60 35.36
C GLN A 27 5.67 -8.55 34.18
N GLU A 28 6.53 -9.54 34.40
CA GLU A 28 6.64 -10.74 33.57
C GLU A 28 5.31 -11.48 33.61
N GLY A 29 4.37 -11.02 32.79
CA GLY A 29 3.19 -11.75 32.39
C GLY A 29 3.61 -12.77 31.36
N ALA A 30 3.82 -14.01 31.82
CA ALA A 30 3.87 -15.18 30.98
C ALA A 30 2.61 -15.24 30.09
N TYR A 31 2.76 -14.84 28.83
CA TYR A 31 1.90 -15.29 27.73
C TYR A 31 2.70 -16.33 26.94
N LEU A 32 2.68 -17.56 27.45
CA LEU A 32 2.91 -18.73 26.63
C LEU A 32 1.63 -19.00 25.83
N SER A 33 1.81 -19.40 24.57
CA SER A 33 0.80 -20.04 23.69
C SER A 33 -0.20 -19.05 23.07
N SER A 34 -0.35 -18.90 21.76
CA SER A 34 -0.07 -19.80 20.65
C SER A 34 0.45 -18.98 19.47
N GLN A 35 1.75 -19.10 19.18
CA GLN A 35 2.28 -18.72 17.88
C GLN A 35 2.35 -20.04 17.10
N GLU A 36 1.23 -20.41 16.48
CA GLU A 36 1.29 -21.39 15.40
C GLU A 36 2.17 -20.78 14.32
N ALA A 37 3.39 -21.28 14.22
CA ALA A 37 4.19 -21.16 13.03
C ALA A 37 3.37 -21.77 11.89
N ILE A 38 2.77 -20.92 11.05
CA ILE A 38 2.14 -21.36 9.81
C ILE A 38 3.29 -21.72 8.85
N THR A 39 3.84 -22.92 9.05
CA THR A 39 4.49 -23.68 7.98
C THR A 39 3.38 -24.32 7.16
N ASP A 40 2.93 -23.63 6.11
CA ASP A 40 2.65 -24.28 4.83
C ASP A 40 2.42 -23.22 3.74
N GLY A 41 2.94 -23.46 2.54
CA GLY A 41 2.81 -22.60 1.37
C GLY A 41 1.40 -22.60 0.76
N THR A 42 0.37 -22.50 1.60
CA THR A 42 -1.02 -22.43 1.17
C THR A 42 -1.46 -20.98 1.11
N SER A 43 -1.81 -20.54 -0.11
CA SER A 43 -2.39 -19.24 -0.43
C SER A 43 -3.45 -18.83 0.60
N ALA A 44 -3.34 -17.61 1.13
CA ALA A 44 -4.22 -17.12 2.19
C ALA A 44 -5.68 -17.05 1.69
N THR A 45 -6.51 -17.99 2.13
CA THR A 45 -7.98 -17.91 1.95
C THR A 45 -8.52 -16.58 2.51
N PRO A 46 -9.58 -15.99 1.92
CA PRO A 46 -10.13 -14.68 2.31
C PRO A 46 -10.38 -14.48 3.81
N GLU A 47 -10.66 -15.55 4.56
CA GLU A 47 -10.94 -15.51 6.00
C GLU A 47 -9.72 -15.18 6.89
N LYS A 48 -8.50 -15.30 6.38
CA LYS A 48 -7.26 -14.98 7.12
C LYS A 48 -6.68 -13.60 6.81
N GLN A 49 -7.28 -12.84 5.90
CA GLN A 49 -6.81 -11.49 5.57
C GLN A 49 -7.13 -10.53 6.71
N ARG A 50 -6.16 -9.70 7.10
CA ARG A 50 -6.42 -8.60 8.04
C ARG A 50 -7.28 -7.54 7.34
N TYR A 51 -7.05 -7.37 6.04
CA TYR A 51 -7.71 -6.40 5.20
C TYR A 51 -8.19 -7.02 3.88
N ALA A 52 -9.51 -7.16 3.72
CA ALA A 52 -10.11 -7.64 2.48
C ALA A 52 -10.26 -6.48 1.46
N THR A 53 -9.19 -6.20 0.71
CA THR A 53 -9.17 -5.20 -0.36
C THR A 53 -9.38 -5.83 -1.73
N ASN A 54 -10.31 -5.27 -2.50
CA ASN A 54 -10.42 -5.51 -3.94
C ASN A 54 -9.74 -4.39 -4.71
N TYR A 55 -9.03 -4.71 -5.79
CA TYR A 55 -8.33 -3.74 -6.61
C TYR A 55 -9.06 -3.52 -7.93
N ILE A 56 -9.35 -2.26 -8.24
CA ILE A 56 -10.05 -1.84 -9.45
C ILE A 56 -9.05 -1.05 -10.29
N TRP A 57 -8.59 -1.65 -11.38
CA TRP A 57 -7.69 -1.04 -12.33
C TRP A 57 -8.47 -0.38 -13.45
N HIS A 58 -8.26 0.92 -13.56
CA HIS A 58 -8.86 1.71 -14.62
C HIS A 58 -7.95 1.71 -15.85
N LYS A 59 -8.58 1.61 -17.01
CA LYS A 59 -7.86 1.73 -18.28
C LYS A 59 -7.47 3.19 -18.48
N SER A 60 -6.21 3.44 -18.82
CA SER A 60 -5.71 4.77 -19.15
C SER A 60 -5.09 4.78 -20.55
N ASP A 61 -4.89 5.99 -21.09
CA ASP A 61 -4.27 6.14 -22.40
C ASP A 61 -2.85 5.55 -22.38
N GLY A 62 -2.61 4.55 -23.21
CA GLY A 62 -1.31 3.88 -23.31
C GLY A 62 -1.07 2.74 -22.32
N PHE A 63 -2.04 2.40 -21.46
CA PHE A 63 -1.95 1.24 -20.58
C PHE A 63 -3.21 0.37 -20.66
N ASP A 64 -3.02 -0.91 -20.99
CA ASP A 64 -4.08 -1.91 -20.91
C ASP A 64 -3.80 -2.85 -19.73
N PRO A 65 -4.65 -2.85 -18.68
CA PRO A 65 -4.49 -3.73 -17.53
C PRO A 65 -4.47 -5.23 -17.91
N THR A 66 -5.01 -5.61 -19.06
CA THR A 66 -5.04 -7.01 -19.52
C THR A 66 -3.86 -7.39 -20.42
N SER A 67 -2.99 -6.45 -20.80
CA SER A 67 -1.75 -6.76 -21.55
C SER A 67 -0.75 -7.53 -20.68
N SER A 68 0.35 -8.05 -21.27
CA SER A 68 1.42 -8.68 -20.48
C SER A 68 2.05 -7.70 -19.48
N LEU A 69 2.32 -6.46 -19.90
CA LEU A 69 2.78 -5.41 -18.99
C LEU A 69 1.72 -5.09 -17.93
N GLY A 70 0.45 -4.99 -18.34
CA GLY A 70 -0.65 -4.80 -17.41
C GLY A 70 -0.72 -5.88 -16.34
N THR A 71 -0.59 -7.13 -16.75
CA THR A 71 -0.59 -8.30 -15.87
C THR A 71 0.55 -8.26 -14.86
N PHE A 72 1.77 -7.94 -15.30
CA PHE A 72 2.91 -7.79 -14.39
C PHE A 72 2.70 -6.66 -13.38
N VAL A 73 2.35 -5.47 -13.86
CA VAL A 73 2.14 -4.28 -13.02
C VAL A 73 1.06 -4.55 -11.98
N ARG A 74 -0.07 -5.11 -12.40
CA ARG A 74 -1.15 -5.51 -11.51
C ARG A 74 -0.68 -6.50 -10.45
N ALA A 75 -0.13 -7.63 -10.87
CA ALA A 75 0.30 -8.68 -9.98
C ALA A 75 1.31 -8.17 -8.96
N TYR A 76 2.27 -7.37 -9.41
CA TYR A 76 3.33 -6.85 -8.57
C TYR A 76 2.82 -5.80 -7.57
N VAL A 77 2.07 -4.81 -8.04
CA VAL A 77 1.53 -3.73 -7.19
C VAL A 77 0.53 -4.28 -6.18
N GLU A 78 -0.41 -5.13 -6.60
CA GLU A 78 -1.38 -5.76 -5.70
C GLU A 78 -0.68 -6.62 -4.63
N SER A 79 0.35 -7.40 -5.03
CA SER A 79 1.15 -8.22 -4.13
C SER A 79 1.89 -7.37 -3.09
N MET A 80 2.51 -6.26 -3.49
CA MET A 80 3.18 -5.35 -2.57
C MET A 80 2.20 -4.65 -1.62
N LEU A 81 1.05 -4.20 -2.12
CA LEU A 81 0.00 -3.59 -1.30
C LEU A 81 -0.54 -4.59 -0.27
N ARG A 82 -0.72 -5.87 -0.65
CA ARG A 82 -1.09 -6.93 0.29
C ARG A 82 -0.03 -7.18 1.33
N MET A 83 1.24 -7.27 0.95
CA MET A 83 2.34 -7.40 1.91
C MET A 83 2.33 -6.27 2.94
N LEU A 84 2.11 -5.03 2.48
CA LEU A 84 2.01 -3.85 3.35
C LEU A 84 0.78 -3.92 4.26
N MET A 85 -0.38 -4.35 3.77
CA MET A 85 -1.63 -4.38 4.53
C MET A 85 -1.75 -5.56 5.50
N ASP A 86 -1.39 -6.76 5.06
CA ASP A 86 -1.48 -7.98 5.85
C ASP A 86 -0.23 -8.24 6.69
N GLY A 87 0.81 -7.42 6.52
CA GLY A 87 1.94 -7.31 7.45
C GLY A 87 3.03 -8.36 7.27
N GLY A 88 3.33 -8.76 6.02
CA GLY A 88 4.45 -9.66 5.75
C GLY A 88 4.42 -10.37 4.41
N LYS A 89 5.54 -11.01 4.06
CA LYS A 89 5.77 -11.73 2.80
C LYS A 89 4.80 -12.88 2.53
N SER A 90 4.20 -13.45 3.56
CA SER A 90 3.21 -14.52 3.42
C SER A 90 1.94 -14.08 2.67
N ALA A 91 1.73 -12.77 2.49
CA ALA A 91 0.61 -12.21 1.74
C ALA A 91 0.95 -11.93 0.26
N LEU A 92 2.19 -12.20 -0.17
CA LEU A 92 2.60 -12.03 -1.55
C LEU A 92 1.87 -13.01 -2.47
N PHE A 93 1.63 -12.58 -3.71
CA PHE A 93 1.18 -13.48 -4.77
C PHE A 93 2.24 -14.54 -5.08
N PRO A 94 1.84 -15.74 -5.54
CA PRO A 94 2.77 -16.76 -5.99
C PRO A 94 3.79 -16.21 -7.00
N GLY A 95 5.08 -16.45 -6.76
CA GLY A 95 6.17 -15.99 -7.63
C GLY A 95 6.58 -14.52 -7.49
N ALA A 96 5.92 -13.72 -6.65
CA ALA A 96 6.27 -12.30 -6.51
C ALA A 96 7.66 -12.10 -5.87
N GLU A 97 8.06 -12.96 -4.94
CA GLU A 97 9.40 -12.91 -4.35
C GLU A 97 10.48 -13.17 -5.41
N ASP A 98 10.30 -14.20 -6.25
CA ASP A 98 11.20 -14.50 -7.36
C ASP A 98 11.20 -13.41 -8.45
N ALA A 99 10.09 -12.67 -8.58
CA ALA A 99 9.97 -11.53 -9.47
C ALA A 99 10.68 -10.27 -8.94
N THR A 100 11.16 -10.26 -7.69
CA THR A 100 11.77 -9.08 -7.07
C THR A 100 13.31 -9.16 -7.10
N LYS A 101 13.98 -8.14 -7.63
CA LYS A 101 15.46 -8.08 -7.72
C LYS A 101 16.15 -7.15 -6.73
N PHE A 102 15.38 -6.39 -5.95
CA PHE A 102 15.90 -5.50 -4.91
C PHE A 102 15.61 -6.04 -3.51
N ASP A 103 16.29 -5.48 -2.51
CA ASP A 103 16.09 -5.87 -1.11
C ASP A 103 14.73 -5.39 -0.59
N THR A 104 13.83 -6.34 -0.27
CA THR A 104 12.51 -6.06 0.28
C THR A 104 12.52 -5.76 1.77
N ALA A 105 13.66 -5.84 2.47
CA ALA A 105 13.74 -5.68 3.92
C ALA A 105 13.20 -4.32 4.39
N LEU A 106 13.34 -3.26 3.59
CA LEU A 106 12.76 -1.96 3.91
C LEU A 106 11.21 -1.99 3.82
N LEU A 107 10.66 -2.66 2.81
CA LEU A 107 9.21 -2.81 2.65
C LEU A 107 8.62 -3.70 3.75
N GLU A 108 9.33 -4.75 4.14
CA GLU A 108 8.97 -5.59 5.28
C GLU A 108 8.96 -4.79 6.59
N ARG A 109 9.98 -3.96 6.83
CA ARG A 109 10.00 -3.06 8.00
C ARG A 109 8.84 -2.09 7.97
N VAL A 110 8.53 -1.47 6.83
CA VAL A 110 7.35 -0.60 6.69
C VAL A 110 6.06 -1.36 7.00
N ALA A 111 5.92 -2.60 6.53
CA ALA A 111 4.75 -3.45 6.81
C ALA A 111 4.64 -3.82 8.31
N ILE A 112 5.77 -4.01 9.00
CA ILE A 112 5.82 -4.35 10.44
C ILE A 112 5.59 -3.11 11.32
N ASP A 113 6.22 -2.00 10.98
CA ASP A 113 6.23 -0.75 11.78
C ASP A 113 4.92 0.05 11.59
N HIS A 114 4.23 -0.14 10.46
CA HIS A 114 2.92 0.46 10.17
C HIS A 114 1.86 -0.62 9.92
N PRO A 115 1.47 -1.41 10.93
CA PRO A 115 0.41 -2.40 10.76
C PRO A 115 -0.86 -1.69 10.29
N VAL A 116 -1.33 -2.03 9.10
CA VAL A 116 -2.47 -1.36 8.46
C VAL A 116 -3.76 -1.79 9.15
N GLY A 117 -4.07 -1.12 10.25
CA GLY A 117 -5.37 -1.14 10.92
C GLY A 117 -5.74 -2.42 11.70
N PRO A 118 -6.80 -2.36 12.52
CA PRO A 118 -7.40 -3.52 13.16
C PRO A 118 -7.87 -4.55 12.12
N SER A 119 -7.75 -5.84 12.47
CA SER A 119 -8.31 -6.94 11.70
C SER A 119 -9.81 -6.74 11.43
N GLY A 120 -10.27 -7.07 10.23
CA GLY A 120 -11.69 -7.00 9.88
C GLY A 120 -12.07 -5.69 9.18
N ARG A 121 -11.18 -5.17 8.34
CA ARG A 121 -11.49 -4.11 7.37
C ARG A 121 -11.70 -4.69 5.98
N ARG A 122 -12.55 -4.04 5.19
CA ARG A 122 -12.73 -4.35 3.77
C ARG A 122 -12.98 -3.09 2.96
N GLY A 123 -12.61 -3.12 1.69
CA GLY A 123 -12.84 -2.00 0.78
C GLY A 123 -12.46 -2.35 -0.65
N ALA A 124 -12.57 -1.36 -1.53
CA ALA A 124 -11.88 -1.37 -2.81
C ALA A 124 -10.60 -0.53 -2.70
N LYS A 125 -9.76 -0.53 -3.74
CA LYS A 125 -8.71 0.44 -4.07
C LYS A 125 -8.77 0.68 -5.58
N ASP A 126 -9.05 1.92 -5.97
CA ASP A 126 -9.03 2.33 -7.37
C ASP A 126 -7.60 2.69 -7.77
N LEU A 127 -7.14 2.10 -8.87
CA LEU A 127 -5.75 2.15 -9.34
C LEU A 127 -5.71 2.65 -10.78
N HIS A 128 -4.86 3.65 -11.02
CA HIS A 128 -4.65 4.26 -12.33
C HIS A 128 -3.18 4.24 -12.68
N VAL A 129 -2.85 3.91 -13.93
CA VAL A 129 -1.50 4.13 -14.45
C VAL A 129 -1.41 5.55 -15.01
N LEU A 130 -0.58 6.39 -14.38
CA LEU A 130 -0.37 7.77 -14.80
C LEU A 130 0.64 7.88 -15.94
N ALA A 131 1.63 7.00 -15.97
CA ALA A 131 2.68 7.01 -16.98
C ALA A 131 3.28 5.61 -17.15
N VAL A 132 3.62 5.29 -18.39
CA VAL A 132 4.49 4.19 -18.79
C VAL A 132 5.61 4.78 -19.62
N ASN A 133 6.84 4.69 -19.13
CA ASN A 133 8.04 5.16 -19.82
C ASN A 133 8.86 3.94 -20.21
N GLU A 134 9.08 3.72 -21.51
CA GLU A 134 10.01 2.69 -21.96
C GLU A 134 11.45 3.12 -21.67
N THR A 135 12.27 2.15 -21.29
CA THR A 135 13.70 2.31 -21.00
C THR A 135 14.49 1.32 -21.86
N ASP A 136 15.82 1.45 -21.92
CA ASP A 136 16.67 0.58 -22.74
C ASP A 136 16.55 -0.91 -22.40
N SER A 137 16.15 -1.25 -21.17
CA SER A 137 16.08 -2.63 -20.67
C SER A 137 14.71 -3.04 -20.14
N GLY A 138 13.66 -2.23 -20.31
CA GLY A 138 12.33 -2.54 -19.77
C GLY A 138 11.46 -1.30 -19.62
N SER A 139 10.64 -1.23 -18.58
CA SER A 139 9.67 -0.13 -18.44
C SER A 139 9.65 0.45 -17.02
N GLU A 140 9.41 1.75 -16.93
CA GLU A 140 9.06 2.44 -15.69
C GLU A 140 7.56 2.76 -15.71
N VAL A 141 6.87 2.41 -14.63
CA VAL A 141 5.42 2.59 -14.48
C VAL A 141 5.13 3.41 -13.23
N ILE A 142 4.32 4.45 -13.39
CA ILE A 142 3.83 5.28 -12.29
C ILE A 142 2.36 4.96 -12.05
N VAL A 143 2.05 4.48 -10.84
CA VAL A 143 0.71 4.06 -10.43
C VAL A 143 0.17 5.02 -9.37
N CYS A 144 -1.07 5.44 -9.54
CA CYS A 144 -1.86 6.26 -8.65
C CYS A 144 -2.90 5.37 -7.97
N GLU A 145 -2.99 5.46 -6.65
CA GLU A 145 -3.99 4.80 -5.83
C GLU A 145 -4.91 5.88 -5.21
N ASP A 146 -6.20 5.79 -5.51
CA ASP A 146 -7.23 6.58 -4.82
C ASP A 146 -7.56 5.93 -3.48
N PRO A 147 -7.54 6.67 -2.36
CA PRO A 147 -8.12 6.19 -1.12
C PRO A 147 -9.64 6.03 -1.26
N SER A 148 -10.06 4.81 -1.57
CA SER A 148 -11.46 4.39 -1.64
C SER A 148 -12.03 4.04 -0.25
N GLY A 149 -13.36 3.94 -0.19
CA GLY A 149 -14.10 3.71 1.03
C GLY A 149 -13.74 2.39 1.73
N VAL A 150 -13.69 2.44 3.06
CA VAL A 150 -13.34 1.34 3.96
C VAL A 150 -14.51 1.06 4.90
N ALA A 151 -14.91 -0.20 4.99
CA ALA A 151 -15.84 -0.69 5.99
C ALA A 151 -15.07 -1.48 7.05
N GLU A 152 -15.52 -1.38 8.30
CA GLU A 152 -14.97 -2.13 9.43
C GLU A 152 -16.06 -3.03 10.03
N LYS A 153 -15.68 -4.25 10.40
CA LYS A 153 -16.58 -5.19 11.07
C LYS A 153 -16.83 -4.72 12.51
N ILE A 154 -18.09 -4.60 12.88
CA ILE A 154 -18.53 -4.27 14.25
C ILE A 154 -19.00 -5.53 14.99
N GLY A 155 -19.08 -5.47 16.32
CA GLY A 155 -19.19 -6.61 17.26
C GLY A 155 -20.39 -7.57 17.11
N ASN A 156 -21.23 -7.40 16.11
CA ASN A 156 -22.36 -8.26 15.76
C ASN A 156 -22.24 -8.88 14.34
N GLY A 157 -21.06 -8.81 13.72
CA GLY A 157 -20.84 -9.29 12.36
C GLY A 157 -21.35 -8.35 11.26
N GLN A 158 -21.95 -7.21 11.62
CA GLN A 158 -22.27 -6.16 10.67
C GLN A 158 -21.02 -5.37 10.28
N TRP A 159 -21.14 -4.63 9.19
CA TRP A 159 -20.08 -3.76 8.68
C TRP A 159 -20.52 -2.30 8.79
N GLN A 160 -19.65 -1.45 9.31
CA GLN A 160 -19.88 -0.02 9.42
C GLN A 160 -18.93 0.71 8.47
N ALA A 161 -19.49 1.60 7.64
CA ALA A 161 -18.71 2.53 6.85
C ALA A 161 -17.82 3.39 7.77
N ARG A 162 -16.52 3.38 7.52
CA ARG A 162 -15.53 4.26 8.18
C ARG A 162 -15.09 5.41 7.31
N GLY A 163 -15.48 5.36 6.04
CA GLY A 163 -15.16 6.35 5.05
C GLY A 163 -13.86 6.08 4.32
N THR A 164 -13.19 7.11 3.80
CA THR A 164 -11.90 6.91 3.14
C THR A 164 -10.82 6.58 4.17
N GLU A 165 -9.87 5.74 3.77
CA GLU A 165 -8.71 5.43 4.59
C GLU A 165 -8.05 6.75 5.05
N THR A 166 -7.59 6.84 6.30
CA THR A 166 -7.15 8.09 6.96
C THR A 166 -5.99 8.83 6.28
N HIS A 167 -5.50 8.33 5.16
CA HIS A 167 -4.62 9.04 4.24
C HIS A 167 -5.45 9.98 3.36
N THR A 168 -5.51 11.25 3.74
CA THR A 168 -6.16 12.32 2.97
C THR A 168 -5.48 12.65 1.64
N ARG A 169 -4.47 11.86 1.24
CA ARG A 169 -3.69 12.04 0.01
C ARG A 169 -3.66 10.74 -0.77
N VAL A 170 -3.67 10.88 -2.08
CA VAL A 170 -3.44 9.79 -3.03
C VAL A 170 -2.05 9.20 -2.81
N ARG A 171 -1.91 7.89 -3.05
CA ARG A 171 -0.61 7.22 -2.99
C ARG A 171 -0.07 7.07 -4.40
N ILE A 172 1.14 7.55 -4.63
CA ILE A 172 1.85 7.38 -5.90
C ILE A 172 2.92 6.32 -5.71
N SER A 173 2.90 5.28 -6.54
CA SER A 173 3.92 4.25 -6.58
C SER A 173 4.72 4.33 -7.87
N ARG A 174 6.02 4.08 -7.77
CA ARG A 174 6.91 3.89 -8.94
C ARG A 174 7.39 2.45 -8.98
N LEU A 175 7.30 1.84 -10.16
CA LEU A 175 7.77 0.48 -10.43
C LEU A 175 8.72 0.53 -11.62
N VAL A 176 9.91 -0.05 -11.49
CA VAL A 176 10.86 -0.25 -12.59
C VAL A 176 10.94 -1.73 -12.89
N ILE A 177 10.78 -2.10 -14.15
CA ILE A 177 10.63 -3.48 -14.60
C ILE A 177 11.72 -3.79 -15.64
N ASP A 178 12.31 -4.97 -15.51
CA ASP A 178 13.10 -5.65 -16.54
C ASP A 178 12.17 -6.58 -17.32
N ASN A 179 11.91 -6.25 -18.59
CA ASN A 179 10.95 -6.97 -19.44
C ASN A 179 11.65 -8.05 -20.30
N VAL A 180 12.71 -8.67 -19.77
CA VAL A 180 13.51 -9.68 -20.48
C VAL A 180 12.98 -11.09 -20.21
N GLY A 181 13.01 -11.93 -21.24
CA GLY A 181 12.60 -13.34 -21.17
C GLY A 181 11.12 -13.56 -21.49
N ASP A 182 10.56 -14.65 -20.99
CA ASP A 182 9.15 -15.00 -21.20
C ASP A 182 8.23 -13.96 -20.56
N SER A 183 7.34 -13.40 -21.38
CA SER A 183 6.40 -12.38 -20.94
C SER A 183 5.31 -12.99 -20.05
N PRO A 184 4.79 -12.24 -19.07
CA PRO A 184 3.52 -12.53 -18.40
C PRO A 184 2.40 -12.89 -19.39
N PRO A 185 1.43 -13.72 -18.98
CA PRO A 185 0.25 -13.97 -19.79
C PRO A 185 -0.49 -12.66 -20.09
N SER A 186 -1.14 -12.61 -21.24
CA SER A 186 -2.01 -11.50 -21.65
C SER A 186 -3.47 -11.95 -21.69
N ASN A 187 -4.39 -10.98 -21.74
CA ASN A 187 -5.84 -11.18 -21.67
C ASN A 187 -6.29 -11.88 -20.37
N VAL A 188 -5.54 -11.69 -19.29
CA VAL A 188 -5.87 -12.25 -17.98
C VAL A 188 -7.03 -11.47 -17.37
N VAL A 189 -8.15 -12.15 -17.21
CA VAL A 189 -9.39 -11.60 -16.63
C VAL A 189 -10.07 -12.64 -15.77
N GLY A 190 -10.79 -12.18 -14.76
CA GLY A 190 -11.61 -13.01 -13.90
C GLY A 190 -12.23 -12.22 -12.76
N THR A 191 -12.61 -12.92 -11.71
CA THR A 191 -13.33 -12.40 -10.52
C THR A 191 -12.55 -12.65 -9.24
N ALA A 192 -11.49 -13.45 -9.28
CA ALA A 192 -10.70 -13.81 -8.11
C ALA A 192 -9.81 -12.64 -7.65
N GLN A 193 -9.58 -12.57 -6.34
CA GLN A 193 -8.70 -11.59 -5.70
C GLN A 193 -7.21 -11.93 -5.81
N TYR A 194 -6.89 -13.16 -6.20
CA TYR A 194 -5.54 -13.70 -6.27
C TYR A 194 -5.39 -14.56 -7.51
N PRO A 195 -4.22 -14.53 -8.17
CA PRO A 195 -3.91 -15.54 -9.14
C PRO A 195 -3.65 -16.89 -8.43
N PRO A 196 -4.11 -18.02 -8.99
CA PRO A 196 -3.89 -19.34 -8.40
C PRO A 196 -2.43 -19.80 -8.52
N GLU A 197 -1.68 -19.24 -9.46
CA GLU A 197 -0.28 -19.56 -9.76
C GLU A 197 0.51 -18.30 -10.09
N SER A 198 1.82 -18.45 -10.34
CA SER A 198 2.67 -17.33 -10.74
C SER A 198 2.27 -16.79 -12.11
N VAL A 199 2.11 -15.48 -12.21
CA VAL A 199 1.76 -14.76 -13.46
C VAL A 199 2.89 -13.83 -13.93
N PHE A 200 4.08 -13.94 -13.34
CA PHE A 200 5.16 -12.98 -13.57
C PHE A 200 6.03 -13.28 -14.80
N GLY A 201 6.01 -14.52 -15.32
CA GLY A 201 6.96 -14.96 -16.34
C GLY A 201 8.42 -14.82 -15.86
N ASP A 202 9.31 -14.43 -16.77
CA ASP A 202 10.72 -14.15 -16.45
C ASP A 202 10.96 -12.70 -16.01
N TRP A 203 9.96 -11.82 -16.17
CA TRP A 203 10.11 -10.39 -15.89
C TRP A 203 10.41 -10.13 -14.42
N LYS A 204 11.13 -9.04 -14.15
CA LYS A 204 11.59 -8.69 -12.81
C LYS A 204 11.31 -7.25 -12.44
N ALA A 205 10.88 -7.01 -11.21
CA ALA A 205 10.87 -5.68 -10.61
C ALA A 205 12.27 -5.36 -10.11
N LEU A 206 12.89 -4.35 -10.73
CA LEU A 206 14.21 -3.84 -10.38
C LEU A 206 14.13 -2.84 -9.23
N GLU A 207 13.02 -2.11 -9.12
CA GLU A 207 12.80 -1.12 -8.08
C GLU A 207 11.30 -0.95 -7.82
N TYR A 208 10.91 -0.76 -6.57
CA TYR A 208 9.55 -0.37 -6.21
C TYR A 208 9.56 0.65 -5.07
N GLN A 209 8.87 1.77 -5.30
CA GLN A 209 8.72 2.84 -4.32
C GLN A 209 7.24 3.09 -4.06
N PRO A 210 6.67 2.63 -2.92
CA PRO A 210 5.22 2.67 -2.66
C PRO A 210 4.66 4.06 -2.30
N MET A 211 5.50 5.10 -2.23
CA MET A 211 5.13 6.46 -1.79
C MET A 211 6.04 7.51 -2.44
N LEU A 212 6.07 7.53 -3.77
CA LEU A 212 6.82 8.52 -4.55
C LEU A 212 6.33 9.93 -4.18
N GLY A 213 7.21 10.74 -3.60
CA GLY A 213 7.00 12.18 -3.49
C GLY A 213 6.46 12.75 -2.17
N LEU A 214 6.27 11.96 -1.11
CA LEU A 214 5.94 12.55 0.21
C LEU A 214 7.16 13.17 0.92
N ASP A 215 8.38 12.73 0.58
CA ASP A 215 9.63 13.21 1.19
C ASP A 215 10.62 13.84 0.19
N SER A 216 10.31 13.86 -1.11
CA SER A 216 11.28 14.32 -2.11
C SER A 216 11.28 15.85 -2.24
N ALA A 217 12.42 16.47 -1.94
CA ALA A 217 12.70 17.89 -2.21
C ALA A 217 12.65 18.26 -3.72
N GLU A 218 12.42 17.29 -4.61
CA GLU A 218 12.48 17.43 -6.06
C GLU A 218 11.16 17.86 -6.73
N GLY A 219 10.07 18.07 -5.98
CA GLY A 219 8.80 18.61 -6.51
C GLY A 219 8.03 17.72 -7.51
N ARG A 220 8.62 16.62 -8.00
CA ARG A 220 7.98 15.67 -8.92
C ARG A 220 6.75 14.98 -8.32
N GLY A 221 6.70 14.82 -7.00
CA GLY A 221 5.55 14.27 -6.28
C GLY A 221 4.27 15.08 -6.45
N ILE A 222 4.38 16.42 -6.50
CA ILE A 222 3.23 17.33 -6.59
C ILE A 222 2.56 17.24 -7.98
N ASP A 223 3.34 17.06 -9.04
CA ASP A 223 2.81 16.88 -10.40
C ASP A 223 2.03 15.58 -10.52
N PHE A 224 2.60 14.47 -10.04
CA PHE A 224 1.91 13.18 -10.07
C PHE A 224 0.67 13.15 -9.16
N GLU A 225 0.73 13.76 -7.98
CA GLU A 225 -0.44 13.93 -7.11
C GLU A 225 -1.55 14.72 -7.81
N SER A 226 -1.22 15.84 -8.45
CA SER A 226 -2.19 16.65 -9.19
C SER A 226 -2.81 15.88 -10.36
N ARG A 227 -2.00 15.15 -11.12
CA ARG A 227 -2.47 14.30 -12.23
C ARG A 227 -3.33 13.14 -11.74
N CYS A 228 -2.96 12.53 -10.63
CA CYS A 228 -3.74 11.48 -9.97
C CYS A 228 -5.13 12.00 -9.57
N LEU A 229 -5.20 13.19 -8.94
CA LEU A 229 -6.47 13.83 -8.61
C LEU A 229 -7.33 14.15 -9.85
N VAL A 230 -6.71 14.50 -10.98
CA VAL A 230 -7.42 14.69 -12.26
C VAL A 230 -7.99 13.39 -12.80
N GLU A 231 -7.21 12.31 -12.84
CA GLU A 231 -7.69 10.99 -13.30
C GLU A 231 -8.83 10.48 -12.41
N ILE A 232 -8.66 10.55 -11.10
CA ILE A 232 -9.70 10.24 -10.11
C ILE A 232 -10.97 11.10 -10.35
N GLY A 233 -10.78 12.39 -10.63
CA GLY A 233 -11.88 13.32 -10.91
C GLY A 233 -12.68 13.01 -12.18
N LYS A 234 -12.10 12.32 -13.18
CA LYS A 234 -12.81 11.90 -14.40
C LYS A 234 -13.85 10.81 -14.13
N GLU A 235 -13.62 9.99 -13.11
CA GLU A 235 -14.49 8.87 -12.76
C GLU A 235 -15.50 9.21 -11.66
N ARG A 236 -15.30 10.32 -10.94
CA ARG A 236 -16.25 10.85 -9.96
C ARG A 236 -17.42 11.56 -10.66
N THR A 237 -18.59 10.92 -10.68
CA THR A 237 -19.87 11.56 -11.09
C THR A 237 -20.17 12.80 -10.22
N PRO A 238 -20.64 13.92 -10.81
CA PRO A 238 -20.88 15.17 -10.09
C PRO A 238 -22.18 15.11 -9.28
N SER A 239 -22.18 14.44 -8.13
CA SER A 239 -23.08 14.84 -7.05
C SER A 239 -22.23 15.60 -6.03
N SER A 240 -22.35 16.92 -6.00
CA SER A 240 -21.75 17.84 -5.02
C SER A 240 -20.22 17.91 -4.96
N ALA A 241 -19.66 18.82 -5.75
CA ALA A 241 -18.28 19.33 -5.61
C ALA A 241 -18.08 20.23 -4.37
N SER A 242 -18.84 20.04 -3.29
CA SER A 242 -18.84 20.93 -2.12
C SER A 242 -18.79 20.22 -0.77
N ASP A 243 -18.89 18.89 -0.74
CA ASP A 243 -18.63 18.09 0.45
C ASP A 243 -17.58 17.03 0.09
N PRO A 244 -16.64 16.67 0.99
CA PRO A 244 -15.93 15.42 0.87
C PRO A 244 -16.98 14.31 1.02
N ILE A 245 -17.62 13.93 -0.09
CA ILE A 245 -18.42 12.72 -0.16
C ILE A 245 -17.43 11.59 0.00
N VAL A 246 -17.27 11.20 1.25
CA VAL A 246 -16.77 9.93 1.67
C VAL A 246 -17.64 8.89 0.96
N PRO A 247 -17.13 8.13 -0.03
CA PRO A 247 -17.90 7.04 -0.60
C PRO A 247 -18.17 6.08 0.54
N GLU A 248 -19.44 5.85 0.88
CA GLU A 248 -19.75 4.73 1.74
C GLU A 248 -19.27 3.47 1.01
N PRO A 249 -18.36 2.68 1.62
CA PRO A 249 -17.96 1.41 1.05
C PRO A 249 -19.23 0.57 0.80
N PRO A 250 -19.38 -0.06 -0.36
CA PRO A 250 -20.48 -0.97 -0.56
C PRO A 250 -20.46 -2.08 0.50
N VAL A 251 -21.66 -2.55 0.89
CA VAL A 251 -21.84 -3.63 1.88
C VAL A 251 -21.25 -4.96 1.39
N GLU A 252 -20.77 -5.02 0.16
CA GLU A 252 -19.84 -6.02 -0.34
C GLU A 252 -18.78 -5.29 -1.15
N ALA A 253 -17.50 -5.61 -0.94
CA ALA A 253 -16.46 -5.00 -1.76
C ALA A 253 -16.69 -5.44 -3.23
N PRO A 254 -16.69 -4.50 -4.19
CA PRO A 254 -16.94 -4.83 -5.60
C PRO A 254 -15.87 -5.78 -6.10
N SER A 255 -16.21 -6.73 -6.98
CA SER A 255 -15.21 -7.65 -7.55
C SER A 255 -14.01 -6.88 -8.14
N PRO A 256 -12.78 -7.41 -8.05
CA PRO A 256 -11.64 -6.78 -8.69
C PRO A 256 -11.86 -6.67 -10.19
N VAL A 257 -11.35 -5.60 -10.81
CA VAL A 257 -11.52 -5.33 -12.25
C VAL A 257 -10.18 -4.95 -12.87
N PRO A 258 -9.67 -5.68 -13.88
CA PRO A 258 -10.00 -7.09 -14.07
C PRO A 258 -9.60 -7.89 -12.81
N GLY A 259 -10.34 -8.94 -12.47
CA GLY A 259 -9.90 -9.89 -11.45
C GLY A 259 -8.91 -10.90 -12.02
N TRP A 260 -8.46 -11.80 -11.17
CA TRP A 260 -7.65 -12.95 -11.56
C TRP A 260 -8.56 -14.13 -11.96
N PRO A 261 -8.09 -15.03 -12.83
CA PRO A 261 -8.82 -16.24 -13.16
C PRO A 261 -9.12 -17.05 -11.90
N GLU A 262 -10.31 -17.63 -11.83
CA GLU A 262 -10.61 -18.63 -10.81
C GLU A 262 -9.79 -19.89 -11.11
N GLY A 263 -9.15 -20.46 -10.10
CA GLY A 263 -8.45 -21.73 -10.21
C GLY A 263 -8.74 -22.59 -9.00
N GLU A 264 -9.04 -23.87 -9.23
CA GLU A 264 -8.73 -24.89 -8.22
C GLU A 264 -7.21 -25.12 -8.26
N PRO A 265 -6.54 -25.27 -7.11
CA PRO A 265 -5.13 -25.62 -7.09
C PRO A 265 -4.94 -26.97 -7.81
N ASN A 266 -4.10 -26.99 -8.85
CA ASN A 266 -3.64 -28.23 -9.49
C ASN A 266 -2.66 -28.98 -8.58
#